data_AF-A0A537NVS3-F1
#
_entry.id   AF-A0A537NVS3-F1
#
_cell.length_a   1.000
_cell.length_b   1.000
_cell.length_c   1.000
_cell.angle_alpha   90.00
_cell.angle_beta   90.00
_cell.angle_gamma   90.00
#
_symmetry.space_group_name_H-M   'P 1'
#
loop_
_entity.id
_entity.type
_entity.pdbx_description
1 polymer ?
#
loop_
_entity_poly.entity_id
_entity_poly.type
_entity_poly.pdbx_seq_one_letter_code
_entity_poly.pdbx_strand_id
1 'polypeptide(L)'
;MPRPWSEQRKKRLSSMHAAGRRPEEIATALGLRREQVVARLKLIASWERNRATFAKALRKRAQTRRARGRKAIAGMTRAIATGMPRNRAIAKAYDAGATWREIGAHFGITAEAASAAARRDHRRSAQRRKGRRPARARARKR
;
A
#
# COMPACT_ATOMS: atom_id res chain seq x y z
N MET A 1 27.15 5.22 1.39
CA MET A 1 26.01 5.88 0.69
C MET A 1 26.16 7.39 0.83
N PRO A 2 26.21 8.17 -0.27
CA PRO A 2 26.24 9.64 -0.16
C PRO A 2 24.98 10.12 0.57
N ARG A 3 25.13 11.10 1.48
CA ARG A 3 24.00 11.64 2.25
C ARG A 3 22.94 12.22 1.30
N PRO A 4 21.64 11.86 1.46
CA PRO A 4 20.58 12.47 0.68
C PRO A 4 20.55 13.98 0.97
N TRP A 5 20.34 14.79 -0.07
CA TRP A 5 20.24 16.24 0.10
C TRP A 5 19.06 16.60 1.02
N SER A 6 19.24 17.61 1.87
CA SER A 6 18.15 18.14 2.70
C SER A 6 17.04 18.72 1.82
N GLU A 7 15.80 18.69 2.31
CA GLU A 7 14.64 19.28 1.62
C GLU A 7 14.83 20.77 1.33
N GLN A 8 15.41 21.51 2.29
CA GLN A 8 15.73 22.92 2.11
C GLN A 8 16.71 23.15 0.95
N ARG A 9 17.75 22.31 0.83
CA ARG A 9 18.72 22.39 -0.27
C ARG A 9 18.07 22.06 -1.62
N LYS A 10 17.18 21.06 -1.68
CA LYS A 10 16.41 20.73 -2.90
C LYS A 10 15.50 21.90 -3.32
N LYS A 11 14.84 22.56 -2.37
CA LYS A 11 14.01 23.75 -2.62
C LYS A 11 14.84 24.91 -3.18
N ARG A 12 16.00 25.22 -2.58
CA ARG A 12 16.91 26.26 -3.06
C ARG A 12 17.43 25.95 -4.47
N LEU A 13 17.88 24.73 -4.74
CA LEU A 13 18.26 24.29 -6.10
C LEU A 13 17.14 24.54 -7.10
N SER A 14 15.92 24.08 -6.77
CA SER A 14 14.77 24.18 -7.68
C SER A 14 14.40 25.64 -7.95
N SER A 15 14.44 26.50 -6.92
CA SER A 15 14.18 27.93 -7.03
C SER A 15 15.21 28.64 -7.92
N MET A 16 16.50 28.36 -7.73
CA MET A 16 17.56 29.00 -8.52
C MET A 16 17.55 28.51 -9.98
N HIS A 17 17.29 27.21 -10.19
CA HIS A 17 17.13 26.67 -11.53
C HIS A 17 15.92 27.26 -12.26
N ALA A 18 14.78 27.39 -11.56
CA ALA A 18 13.58 28.04 -12.11
C ALA A 18 13.82 29.53 -12.42
N ALA A 19 14.70 30.20 -11.67
CA ALA A 19 15.14 31.56 -11.94
C ALA A 19 16.18 31.67 -13.07
N GLY A 20 16.48 30.58 -13.79
CA GLY A 20 17.40 30.57 -14.94
C GLY A 20 18.88 30.65 -14.58
N ARG A 21 19.25 30.47 -13.30
CA ARG A 21 20.66 30.50 -12.87
C ARG A 21 21.46 29.36 -13.50
N ARG A 22 22.70 29.66 -13.88
CA ARG A 22 23.60 28.68 -14.49
C ARG A 22 24.10 27.69 -13.43
N PRO A 23 24.46 26.45 -13.80
CA PRO A 23 24.93 25.43 -12.85
C PRO A 23 26.13 25.89 -12.00
N GLU A 24 26.98 26.74 -12.54
CA GLU A 24 28.14 27.32 -11.84
C GLU A 24 27.70 28.26 -10.70
N GLU A 25 26.74 29.14 -10.96
CA GLU A 25 26.19 30.07 -9.95
C GLU A 25 25.48 29.30 -8.84
N ILE A 26 24.72 28.27 -9.22
CA ILE A 26 24.01 27.41 -8.25
C ILE A 26 25.01 26.62 -7.40
N ALA A 27 26.09 26.12 -8.01
CA ALA A 27 27.14 25.40 -7.30
C ALA A 27 27.79 26.28 -6.23
N THR A 28 28.15 27.51 -6.58
CA THR A 28 28.67 28.51 -5.64
C THR A 28 27.67 28.81 -4.52
N ALA A 29 26.40 29.08 -4.85
CA ALA A 29 25.39 29.44 -3.86
C ALA A 29 25.02 28.29 -2.91
N LEU A 30 25.23 27.03 -3.31
CA LEU A 30 24.94 25.85 -2.51
C LEU A 30 26.18 25.23 -1.85
N GLY A 31 27.38 25.75 -2.13
CA GLY A 31 28.64 25.16 -1.68
C GLY A 31 28.88 23.75 -2.23
N LEU A 32 28.53 23.53 -3.50
CA LEU A 32 28.63 22.23 -4.17
C LEU A 32 29.59 22.30 -5.35
N ARG A 33 30.00 21.13 -5.86
CA ARG A 33 30.69 21.06 -7.14
C ARG A 33 29.68 21.21 -8.28
N ARG A 34 30.06 21.93 -9.34
CA ARG A 34 29.29 22.10 -10.58
C ARG A 34 28.76 20.77 -11.11
N GLU A 35 29.60 19.74 -11.14
CA GLU A 35 29.23 18.41 -11.64
C GLU A 35 28.07 17.78 -10.85
N GLN A 36 28.02 17.99 -9.53
CA GLN A 36 26.94 17.50 -8.69
C GLN A 36 25.61 18.20 -9.00
N VAL A 37 25.67 19.51 -9.27
CA VAL A 37 24.50 20.30 -9.70
C VAL A 37 24.02 19.81 -11.07
N VAL A 38 24.93 19.67 -12.04
CA VAL A 38 24.61 19.19 -13.40
C VAL A 38 24.00 17.79 -13.37
N ALA A 39 24.60 16.85 -12.63
CA ALA A 39 24.06 15.50 -12.49
C ALA A 39 22.65 15.51 -11.88
N ARG A 40 22.40 16.40 -10.90
CA ARG A 40 21.10 16.54 -10.27
C ARG A 40 20.05 17.12 -11.23
N LEU A 41 20.41 18.15 -12.00
CA LEU A 41 19.51 18.73 -13.01
C LEU A 41 19.16 17.72 -14.11
N LYS A 42 20.14 16.92 -14.57
CA LYS A 42 19.89 15.82 -15.51
C LYS A 42 18.90 14.79 -14.95
N LEU A 43 19.02 14.46 -13.66
CA LEU A 43 18.08 13.55 -13.00
C LEU A 43 16.67 14.14 -12.93
N ILE A 44 16.53 15.43 -12.59
CA ILE A 44 15.25 16.14 -12.55
C ILE A 44 14.61 16.13 -13.94
N ALA A 45 15.36 16.55 -14.98
CA ALA A 45 14.87 16.57 -16.36
C ALA A 45 14.50 15.17 -16.88
N SER A 46 15.25 14.12 -16.50
CA SER A 46 14.90 12.73 -16.81
C SER A 46 13.59 12.30 -16.15
N TRP A 47 13.40 12.67 -14.88
CA TRP A 47 12.16 12.37 -14.16
C TRP A 47 10.97 13.12 -14.76
N GLU A 48 11.14 14.39 -15.12
CA GLU A 48 10.10 15.22 -15.75
C GLU A 48 9.66 14.66 -17.10
N ARG A 49 10.62 14.29 -17.97
CA ARG A 49 10.31 13.61 -19.25
C ARG A 49 9.50 12.35 -19.06
N ASN A 50 9.79 11.57 -18.02
CA ASN A 50 9.10 10.32 -17.72
C ASN A 50 7.87 10.50 -16.82
N ARG A 51 7.57 11.73 -16.36
CA ARG A 51 6.53 11.99 -15.36
C ARG A 51 5.15 11.56 -15.85
N ALA A 52 4.83 11.82 -17.11
CA ALA A 52 3.57 11.43 -17.72
C ALA A 52 3.42 9.89 -17.75
N THR A 53 4.47 9.17 -18.13
CA THR A 53 4.50 7.70 -18.14
C THR A 53 4.34 7.11 -16.75
N PHE A 54 5.06 7.65 -15.76
CA PHE A 54 4.92 7.26 -14.36
C PHE A 54 3.51 7.54 -13.82
N ALA A 55 2.94 8.71 -14.12
CA ALA A 55 1.58 9.06 -13.73
C ALA A 55 0.56 8.11 -14.36
N LYS A 56 0.70 7.78 -15.65
CA LYS A 56 -0.15 6.79 -16.35
C LYS A 56 -0.05 5.41 -15.69
N ALA A 57 1.17 4.95 -15.38
CA ALA A 57 1.40 3.68 -14.70
C ALA A 57 0.76 3.64 -13.30
N LEU A 58 0.90 4.72 -12.52
CA LEU A 58 0.29 4.85 -11.19
C LEU A 58 -1.24 4.84 -11.27
N ARG A 59 -1.82 5.57 -12.23
CA ARG A 59 -3.26 5.56 -12.51
C ARG A 59 -3.75 4.16 -12.86
N LYS A 60 -3.05 3.46 -13.77
CA LYS A 60 -3.37 2.07 -14.14
C LYS A 60 -3.34 1.14 -12.93
N ARG A 61 -2.29 1.22 -12.11
CA ARG A 61 -2.19 0.44 -10.86
C ARG A 61 -3.34 0.74 -9.90
N ALA A 62 -3.70 2.01 -9.74
CA ALA A 62 -4.82 2.41 -8.90
C ALA A 62 -6.16 1.87 -9.43
N GLN A 63 -6.39 1.90 -10.75
CA GLN A 63 -7.57 1.33 -11.38
C GLN A 63 -7.66 -0.18 -11.18
N THR A 64 -6.56 -0.92 -11.42
CA THR A 64 -6.51 -2.37 -11.20
C THR A 64 -6.79 -2.73 -9.75
N ARG A 65 -6.25 -1.97 -8.79
CA ARG A 65 -6.53 -2.17 -7.37
C ARG A 65 -8.01 -1.97 -7.05
N ARG A 66 -8.62 -0.88 -7.53
CA ARG A 66 -10.05 -0.60 -7.34
C ARG A 66 -10.93 -1.70 -7.95
N ALA A 67 -10.61 -2.16 -9.17
CA ALA A 67 -11.34 -3.23 -9.82
C ALA A 67 -11.27 -4.55 -9.02
N ARG A 68 -10.08 -4.90 -8.52
CA ARG A 68 -9.88 -6.07 -7.65
C ARG A 68 -10.67 -5.95 -6.35
N GLY A 69 -10.63 -4.80 -5.69
CA GLY A 69 -11.40 -4.52 -4.46
C GLY A 69 -12.91 -4.65 -4.68
N ARG A 70 -13.44 -4.07 -5.77
CA ARG A 70 -14.86 -4.22 -6.15
C ARG A 70 -15.26 -5.68 -6.37
N LYS A 71 -14.44 -6.45 -7.11
CA LYS A 71 -14.70 -7.87 -7.36
C LYS A 71 -14.69 -8.68 -6.04
N ALA A 72 -13.77 -8.37 -5.14
CA ALA A 72 -13.69 -9.01 -3.83
C ALA A 72 -14.91 -8.69 -2.95
N ILE A 73 -15.39 -7.44 -2.95
CA ILE A 73 -16.64 -7.06 -2.25
C ILE A 73 -17.84 -7.78 -2.85
N ALA A 74 -18.00 -7.79 -4.18
CA ALA A 74 -19.10 -8.51 -4.82
C ALA A 74 -19.09 -10.02 -4.48
N GLY A 75 -17.90 -10.63 -4.45
CA GLY A 75 -17.72 -12.03 -4.03
C GLY A 75 -18.08 -12.25 -2.56
N MET A 76 -17.75 -11.29 -1.69
CA MET A 76 -18.13 -11.30 -0.27
C MET A 76 -19.65 -11.25 -0.10
N THR A 77 -20.34 -10.32 -0.77
CA THR A 77 -21.80 -10.17 -0.70
C THR A 77 -22.49 -11.45 -1.16
N ARG A 78 -22.04 -12.05 -2.27
CA ARG A 78 -22.55 -13.35 -2.75
C ARG A 78 -22.32 -14.46 -1.74
N ALA A 79 -21.12 -14.54 -1.15
CA ALA A 79 -20.81 -15.56 -0.16
C ALA A 79 -21.74 -15.47 1.07
N ILE A 80 -22.03 -14.26 1.52
CA ILE A 80 -22.98 -14.03 2.62
C ILE A 80 -24.39 -14.46 2.21
N ALA A 81 -24.84 -14.10 1.00
CA ALA A 81 -26.15 -14.51 0.49
C ALA A 81 -26.29 -16.04 0.39
N THR A 82 -25.21 -16.76 0.08
CA THR A 82 -25.18 -18.24 0.07
C THR A 82 -25.02 -18.88 1.46
N GLY A 83 -25.15 -18.10 2.54
CA GLY A 83 -25.10 -18.61 3.92
C GLY A 83 -23.70 -18.66 4.55
N MET A 84 -22.67 -18.06 3.95
CA MET A 84 -21.36 -17.96 4.59
C MET A 84 -21.43 -17.00 5.78
N PRO A 85 -20.88 -17.37 6.95
CA PRO A 85 -20.81 -16.46 8.09
C PRO A 85 -20.10 -15.16 7.73
N ARG A 86 -20.70 -14.02 8.10
CA ARG A 86 -20.21 -12.67 7.76
C ARG A 86 -18.72 -12.47 8.03
N ASN A 87 -18.23 -12.88 9.20
CA ASN A 87 -16.82 -12.70 9.57
C ASN A 87 -15.86 -13.49 8.66
N ARG A 88 -16.27 -14.69 8.22
CA ARG A 88 -15.50 -15.51 7.28
C ARG A 88 -15.53 -14.91 5.88
N ALA A 89 -16.67 -14.38 5.45
CA ALA A 89 -16.78 -13.69 4.17
C ALA A 89 -15.90 -12.42 4.14
N ILE A 90 -15.87 -11.66 5.24
CA ILE A 90 -15.00 -10.48 5.41
C ILE A 90 -13.52 -10.86 5.31
N ALA A 91 -13.09 -11.93 6.00
CA ALA A 91 -11.70 -12.41 5.91
C ALA A 91 -11.34 -12.82 4.46
N LYS A 92 -12.22 -13.59 3.80
CA LYS A 92 -12.03 -14.01 2.42
C LYS A 92 -11.99 -12.84 1.43
N ALA A 93 -12.77 -11.78 1.68
CA ALA A 93 -12.75 -10.56 0.87
C ALA A 93 -11.41 -9.83 0.95
N TYR A 94 -10.84 -9.75 2.16
CA TYR A 94 -9.53 -9.14 2.36
C TYR A 94 -8.43 -9.92 1.64
N ASP A 95 -8.42 -11.25 1.79
CA ASP A 95 -7.47 -12.12 1.09
C ASP A 95 -7.61 -12.02 -0.44
N ALA A 96 -8.84 -11.82 -0.94
CA ALA A 96 -9.10 -11.60 -2.36
C ALA A 96 -8.63 -10.22 -2.87
N GLY A 97 -8.28 -9.29 -1.97
CA GLY A 97 -7.67 -8.00 -2.30
C GLY A 97 -8.56 -6.78 -2.05
N ALA A 98 -9.66 -6.91 -1.31
CA ALA A 98 -10.36 -5.75 -0.75
C ALA A 98 -9.58 -5.19 0.45
N THR A 99 -9.61 -3.88 0.62
CA THR A 99 -9.06 -3.22 1.82
C THR A 99 -10.09 -3.20 2.95
N TRP A 100 -9.63 -3.11 4.21
CA TRP A 100 -10.52 -2.95 5.36
C TRP A 100 -11.40 -1.70 5.27
N ARG A 101 -10.88 -0.64 4.65
CA ARG A 101 -11.65 0.59 4.41
C ARG A 101 -12.79 0.36 3.42
N GLU A 102 -12.55 -0.37 2.34
CA GLU A 102 -13.58 -0.70 1.34
C GLU A 102 -14.64 -1.64 1.94
N ILE A 103 -14.23 -2.65 2.71
CA ILE A 103 -15.14 -3.55 3.41
C ILE A 103 -15.97 -2.78 4.45
N GLY A 104 -15.32 -1.92 5.23
CA GLY A 104 -15.98 -1.09 6.23
C GLY A 104 -17.01 -0.16 5.59
N ALA A 105 -16.63 0.54 4.52
CA ALA A 105 -17.53 1.40 3.75
C ALA A 105 -18.76 0.64 3.23
N HIS A 106 -18.59 -0.59 2.74
CA HIS A 106 -19.72 -1.41 2.27
C HIS A 106 -20.72 -1.74 3.38
N PHE A 107 -20.26 -1.94 4.61
CA PHE A 107 -21.10 -2.28 5.76
C PHE A 107 -21.50 -1.08 6.64
N GLY A 108 -21.07 0.14 6.31
CA GLY A 108 -21.26 1.32 7.16
C GLY A 108 -20.50 1.25 8.49
N ILE A 109 -19.36 0.54 8.54
CA ILE A 109 -18.53 0.38 9.74
C ILE A 109 -17.10 0.89 9.51
N THR A 110 -16.37 1.10 10.60
CA THR A 110 -14.95 1.49 10.51
C THR A 110 -14.08 0.36 9.97
N ALA A 111 -12.93 0.71 9.39
CA ALA A 111 -11.95 -0.26 8.92
C ALA A 111 -11.45 -1.17 10.06
N GLU A 112 -11.31 -0.61 11.27
CA GLU A 112 -10.93 -1.35 12.46
C GLU A 112 -11.97 -2.40 12.86
N ALA A 113 -13.25 -2.04 12.81
CA ALA A 113 -14.35 -2.96 13.07
C ALA A 113 -14.40 -4.12 12.06
N ALA A 114 -14.17 -3.82 10.77
CA ALA A 114 -14.06 -4.83 9.71
C ALA A 114 -12.87 -5.79 9.96
N SER A 115 -11.70 -5.24 10.33
CA SER A 115 -10.52 -6.02 10.67
C SER A 115 -10.73 -6.88 11.92
N ALA A 116 -11.40 -6.34 12.95
CA ALA A 116 -11.76 -7.08 14.15
C ALA A 116 -12.73 -8.23 13.86
N ALA A 117 -13.69 -8.04 12.93
CA ALA A 117 -14.59 -9.10 12.47
C ALA A 117 -13.82 -10.27 11.85
N ALA A 118 -12.86 -10.02 10.95
CA ALA A 118 -12.00 -11.06 10.38
C ALA A 118 -11.16 -11.77 11.46
N ARG A 119 -10.54 -11.03 12.38
CA ARG A 119 -9.75 -11.63 13.48
C ARG A 119 -10.59 -12.55 14.37
N ARG A 120 -11.85 -12.19 14.63
CA ARG A 120 -12.78 -13.04 15.39
C ARG A 120 -13.05 -14.38 14.68
N ASP A 121 -13.14 -14.39 13.35
CA ASP A 121 -13.25 -15.63 12.58
C ASP A 121 -12.00 -16.51 12.71
N HIS A 122 -10.81 -15.93 12.58
CA HIS A 122 -9.56 -16.67 12.73
C HIS A 122 -9.41 -17.28 14.13
N ARG A 123 -9.75 -16.54 15.19
CA ARG A 123 -9.75 -17.06 16.56
C ARG A 123 -10.75 -18.22 16.72
N ARG A 124 -11.97 -18.07 16.21
CA ARG A 124 -13.00 -19.12 16.27
C ARG A 124 -12.59 -20.37 15.50
N SER A 125 -11.98 -20.20 14.34
CA SER A 125 -11.45 -21.28 13.52
C SER A 125 -10.29 -22.01 14.19
N ALA A 126 -9.37 -21.28 14.84
CA ALA A 126 -8.27 -21.85 15.61
C ALA A 126 -8.77 -22.65 16.83
N GLN A 127 -9.79 -22.16 17.53
CA GLN A 127 -10.39 -22.85 18.68
C GLN A 127 -11.12 -24.13 18.24
N ARG A 128 -11.86 -24.10 17.12
CA ARG A 128 -12.46 -25.31 16.52
C ARG A 128 -11.41 -26.36 16.13
N ARG A 129 -10.25 -25.94 15.62
CA ARG A 129 -9.12 -26.84 15.30
C ARG A 129 -8.50 -27.47 16.55
N LYS A 130 -8.29 -26.70 17.63
CA LYS A 130 -7.76 -27.22 18.90
C LYS A 130 -8.71 -28.21 19.59
N GLY A 131 -10.01 -27.97 19.54
CA GLY A 131 -11.03 -28.90 20.07
C GLY A 131 -11.19 -30.20 19.27
N ARG A 132 -10.72 -30.23 18.01
CA ARG A 132 -10.73 -31.40 17.12
C ARG A 132 -9.45 -32.24 17.18
N ARG A 133 -8.62 -32.10 18.22
CA ARG A 133 -7.51 -33.05 18.43
C ARG A 133 -8.09 -34.47 18.54
N PRO A 134 -7.66 -35.43 17.71
CA PRO A 134 -8.21 -36.78 17.75
C PRO A 134 -7.95 -37.40 19.13
N ALA A 135 -8.98 -37.98 19.74
CA ALA A 135 -8.93 -38.65 21.03
C ALA A 135 -7.89 -39.79 21.10
N ARG A 136 -7.31 -40.19 19.96
CA ARG A 136 -6.30 -41.25 19.83
C ARG A 136 -4.96 -40.97 20.53
N ALA A 137 -4.66 -39.73 20.92
CA ALA A 137 -3.42 -39.41 21.62
C ALA A 137 -3.45 -39.66 23.15
N ARG A 138 -4.60 -40.03 23.73
CA ARG A 138 -4.75 -40.24 25.19
C ARG A 138 -4.74 -41.71 25.63
N ALA A 139 -4.71 -42.67 24.72
CA ALA A 139 -4.83 -44.11 25.04
C ALA A 139 -3.50 -44.88 25.11
N ARG A 140 -2.34 -44.22 25.10
CA ARG A 140 -1.01 -44.87 25.23
C ARG A 140 -0.22 -44.28 26.40
N LYS A 141 -0.76 -44.39 27.61
CA LYS A 141 -0.03 -44.27 28.87
C LYS A 141 -0.82 -45.00 29.96
N ARG A 142 -0.74 -46.33 29.96
CA ARG A 142 -0.92 -47.18 31.13
C ARG A 142 0.04 -48.34 30.98
#